data_AF-A0A966UK53-F1
#
_entry.id   AF-A0A966UK53-F1
#
_cell.length_a   1.000
_cell.length_b   1.000
_cell.length_c   1.000
_cell.angle_alpha   90.00
_cell.angle_beta   90.00
_cell.angle_gamma   90.00
#
_symmetry.space_group_name_H-M   'P 1'
#
loop_
_entity.id
_entity.type
_entity.pdbx_description
1 polymer ?
#
loop_
_entity_poly.entity_id
_entity_poly.type
_entity_poly.pdbx_seq_one_letter_code
_entity_poly.pdbx_strand_id
1 'polypeptide(L)'
;LYFVLVLVAMTWVSWYACTAPSITSLPQYAGKGLNVLGGYVTVCSEPWGLATMFDAYFGFLAFWLYVAWRERTVAARLGWFVALMLLGNFAIAGYALLCLFGAKGETDLGKVFFTRKVA
;
A
#
# COMPACT_ATOMS: atom_id res chain seq x y z
N LEU A 1 -2.23 -15.42 10.19
CA LEU A 1 -1.77 -16.01 8.91
C LEU A 1 -1.40 -14.92 7.88
N TYR A 2 -2.30 -14.02 7.50
CA TYR A 2 -2.02 -12.93 6.55
C TYR A 2 -0.78 -12.09 6.90
N PHE A 3 -0.70 -11.55 8.13
CA PHE A 3 0.46 -10.75 8.56
C PHE A 3 1.79 -11.51 8.55
N VAL A 4 1.77 -12.81 8.84
CA VAL A 4 2.97 -13.66 8.77
C VAL A 4 3.40 -13.87 7.31
N LEU A 5 2.43 -14.08 6.42
CA LEU A 5 2.66 -14.19 4.97
C LEU A 5 3.27 -12.90 4.40
N VAL A 6 2.73 -11.73 4.80
CA VAL A 6 3.27 -10.42 4.41
C VAL A 6 4.69 -10.25 4.94
N LEU A 7 4.97 -10.57 6.21
CA LEU A 7 6.31 -10.49 6.78
C LEU A 7 7.31 -11.40 6.07
N VAL A 8 6.92 -12.63 5.74
CA VAL A 8 7.78 -13.57 5.00
C VAL A 8 8.01 -13.07 3.57
N ALA A 9 6.98 -12.56 2.89
CA ALA A 9 7.12 -11.98 1.56
C ALA A 9 8.01 -10.73 1.57
N MET A 10 7.86 -9.86 2.57
CA MET A 10 8.63 -8.63 2.75
C MET A 10 10.10 -8.92 3.05
N THR A 11 10.37 -9.87 3.95
CA THR A 11 11.74 -10.27 4.28
C THR A 11 12.42 -10.95 3.10
N TRP A 12 11.70 -11.77 2.34
CA TRP A 12 12.18 -12.37 1.09
C TRP A 12 12.53 -11.33 0.03
N VAL A 13 11.60 -10.41 -0.24
CA VAL A 13 11.78 -9.37 -1.28
C VAL A 13 12.89 -8.39 -0.88
N SER A 14 13.01 -8.05 0.40
CA SER A 14 14.09 -7.22 0.92
C SER A 14 15.44 -7.93 0.81
N TRP A 15 15.50 -9.23 1.12
CA TRP A 15 16.69 -10.03 0.90
C TRP A 15 17.07 -10.02 -0.59
N TYR A 16 16.13 -10.35 -1.48
CA TYR A 16 16.34 -10.35 -2.93
C TYR A 16 16.84 -9.00 -3.46
N ALA A 17 16.27 -7.89 -2.97
CA ALA A 17 16.72 -6.55 -3.33
C ALA A 17 18.12 -6.20 -2.82
N CYS A 18 18.56 -6.82 -1.73
CA CYS A 18 19.90 -6.64 -1.16
C CYS A 18 20.96 -7.55 -1.80
N THR A 19 20.58 -8.71 -2.34
CA THR A 19 21.51 -9.64 -3.01
C THR A 19 21.60 -9.45 -4.51
N ALA A 20 20.62 -8.79 -5.12
CA ALA A 20 20.70 -8.37 -6.51
C ALA A 20 21.57 -7.10 -6.64
N PRO A 21 22.53 -7.05 -7.58
CA PRO A 21 23.37 -5.88 -7.77
C PRO A 21 22.53 -4.70 -8.26
N SER A 22 22.50 -3.62 -7.48
CA SER A 22 21.83 -2.38 -7.84
C SER A 22 22.64 -1.56 -8.87
N ILE A 23 21.93 -0.70 -9.61
CA ILE A 23 22.28 0.24 -10.71
C ILE A 23 23.72 0.79 -10.87
N THR A 24 24.64 0.60 -9.93
CA THR A 24 26.04 1.01 -10.06
C THR A 24 26.88 0.11 -10.98
N SER A 25 26.35 -1.03 -11.44
CA SER A 25 27.14 -2.05 -12.18
C SER A 25 26.80 -2.24 -13.65
N LEU A 26 25.83 -1.50 -14.23
CA LEU A 26 25.36 -1.77 -15.61
C LEU A 26 25.89 -0.74 -16.62
N PRO A 27 26.88 -1.11 -17.49
CA PRO A 27 27.42 -0.22 -18.52
C PRO A 27 26.39 0.26 -19.56
N GLN A 28 25.20 -0.35 -19.62
CA GLN A 28 24.11 0.00 -20.54
C GLN A 28 23.37 1.31 -20.19
N TYR A 29 23.60 1.88 -18.99
CA TYR A 29 22.93 3.12 -18.52
C TYR A 29 23.89 4.30 -18.36
N ALA A 30 25.19 4.11 -18.62
CA ALA A 30 26.16 5.19 -18.64
C ALA A 30 25.87 6.16 -19.80
N GLY A 31 25.51 7.41 -19.48
CA GLY A 31 25.39 8.49 -20.46
C GLY A 31 24.04 8.66 -21.17
N LYS A 32 22.98 7.91 -20.82
CA LYS A 32 21.63 8.19 -21.35
C LYS A 32 20.91 9.24 -20.51
N GLY A 33 20.52 10.35 -21.13
CA GLY A 33 19.70 11.40 -20.51
C GLY A 33 18.41 10.82 -19.94
N LEU A 34 18.23 10.94 -18.63
CA LEU A 34 17.14 10.31 -17.88
C LEU A 34 15.85 11.13 -18.05
N ASN A 35 14.97 10.68 -18.95
CA ASN A 35 13.61 11.21 -19.02
C ASN A 35 12.77 10.58 -17.89
N VAL A 36 11.98 11.37 -17.15
CA VAL A 36 11.14 10.89 -16.03
C VAL A 36 10.21 9.72 -16.39
N LEU A 37 9.74 9.66 -17.65
CA LEU A 37 8.92 8.57 -18.16
C LEU A 37 9.73 7.30 -18.48
N GLY A 38 10.97 7.45 -18.94
CA GLY A 38 11.86 6.31 -19.25
C GLY A 38 12.54 5.74 -18.01
N GLY A 39 12.84 6.61 -17.03
CA GLY A 39 13.38 6.22 -15.73
C GLY A 39 12.41 5.35 -14.92
N TYR A 40 11.09 5.46 -15.13
CA TYR A 40 10.11 4.59 -14.45
C TYR A 40 10.32 3.11 -14.78
N VAL A 41 10.60 2.78 -16.05
CA VAL A 41 10.91 1.39 -16.45
C VAL A 41 12.22 0.93 -15.81
N THR A 42 13.22 1.81 -15.70
CA THR A 42 14.49 1.52 -15.04
C THR A 42 14.30 1.28 -13.54
N VAL A 43 13.50 2.10 -12.86
CA VAL A 43 13.22 1.97 -11.42
C VAL A 43 12.34 0.75 -11.15
N CYS A 44 11.33 0.46 -11.97
CA CYS A 44 10.50 -0.74 -11.81
C CYS A 44 11.21 -2.04 -12.18
N SER A 45 12.23 -1.99 -13.05
CA SER A 45 13.07 -3.16 -13.37
C SER A 45 14.18 -3.39 -12.34
N GLU A 46 14.37 -2.44 -11.42
CA GLU A 46 15.34 -2.54 -10.33
C GLU A 46 14.73 -3.36 -9.17
N PRO A 47 15.49 -4.31 -8.59
CA PRO A 47 15.08 -5.09 -7.41
C PRO A 47 14.46 -4.26 -6.28
N TRP A 48 14.99 -3.05 -6.03
CA TRP A 48 14.45 -2.12 -5.03
C TRP A 48 13.12 -1.47 -5.42
N GLY A 49 12.90 -1.17 -6.70
CA GLY A 49 11.60 -0.66 -7.15
C GLY A 49 10.51 -1.71 -7.04
N LEU A 50 10.84 -2.97 -7.35
CA LEU A 50 9.94 -4.09 -7.10
C LEU A 50 9.62 -4.25 -5.61
N ALA A 51 10.64 -4.14 -4.74
CA ALA A 51 10.45 -4.19 -3.28
C ALA A 51 9.52 -3.10 -2.75
N THR A 52 9.71 -1.87 -3.22
CA THR A 52 8.88 -0.72 -2.82
C THR A 52 7.44 -0.86 -3.31
N MET A 53 7.22 -1.41 -4.51
CA MET A 53 5.87 -1.70 -5.00
C MET A 53 5.18 -2.76 -4.14
N PHE A 54 5.87 -3.85 -3.81
CA PHE A 54 5.32 -4.87 -2.93
C PHE A 54 4.93 -4.30 -1.56
N ASP A 55 5.78 -3.45 -0.96
CA ASP A 55 5.50 -2.81 0.33
C ASP A 55 4.22 -1.96 0.27
N ALA A 56 4.07 -1.13 -0.77
CA ALA A 56 2.88 -0.31 -0.97
C ALA A 56 1.60 -1.16 -1.13
N TYR A 57 1.59 -2.16 -2.02
CA TYR A 57 0.39 -2.95 -2.30
C TYR A 57 0.00 -3.86 -1.13
N PHE A 58 0.97 -4.47 -0.44
CA PHE A 58 0.67 -5.24 0.78
C PHE A 58 0.14 -4.35 1.90
N GLY A 59 0.64 -3.11 2.02
CA GLY A 59 0.08 -2.08 2.89
C GLY A 59 -1.37 -1.75 2.55
N PHE A 60 -1.69 -1.54 1.27
CA PHE A 60 -3.07 -1.29 0.81
C PHE A 60 -4.00 -2.48 1.08
N LEU A 61 -3.55 -3.71 0.86
CA LEU A 61 -4.31 -4.92 1.20
C LEU A 61 -4.53 -5.08 2.70
N ALA A 62 -3.52 -4.78 3.53
CA ALA A 62 -3.64 -4.83 4.98
C ALA A 62 -4.67 -3.80 5.48
N PHE A 63 -4.62 -2.58 4.95
CA PHE A 63 -5.60 -1.55 5.26
C PHE A 63 -7.00 -1.92 4.74
N TRP A 64 -7.09 -2.48 3.54
CA TRP A 64 -8.35 -2.99 3.01
C TRP A 64 -8.93 -4.08 3.91
N LEU A 65 -8.13 -5.00 4.45
CA LEU A 65 -8.60 -6.04 5.36
C LEU A 65 -9.20 -5.43 6.65
N TYR A 66 -8.62 -4.32 7.14
CA TYR A 66 -9.19 -3.55 8.25
C TYR A 66 -10.53 -2.90 7.86
N VAL A 67 -10.61 -2.22 6.71
CA VAL A 67 -11.87 -1.63 6.21
C VAL A 67 -12.92 -2.71 5.98
N ALA A 68 -12.52 -3.84 5.43
CA ALA A 68 -13.33 -5.02 5.19
C ALA A 68 -13.88 -5.63 6.49
N TRP A 69 -13.14 -5.55 7.59
CA TRP A 69 -13.62 -5.98 8.91
C TRP A 69 -14.60 -4.97 9.52
N ARG A 70 -14.37 -3.67 9.31
CA ARG A 70 -15.18 -2.58 9.87
C ARG A 70 -16.50 -2.34 9.14
N GLU A 71 -16.49 -2.42 7.81
CA GLU A 71 -17.67 -2.28 6.95
C GLU A 71 -18.38 -3.64 6.78
N ARG A 72 -19.69 -3.67 7.00
CA ARG A 72 -20.48 -4.93 6.93
C ARG A 72 -21.02 -5.23 5.54
N THR A 73 -21.18 -4.21 4.69
CA THR A 73 -21.76 -4.35 3.35
C THR A 73 -20.68 -4.75 2.33
N VAL A 74 -20.99 -5.79 1.54
CA VAL A 74 -20.09 -6.31 0.50
C VAL A 74 -19.81 -5.25 -0.58
N ALA A 75 -20.79 -4.40 -0.88
CA ALA A 75 -20.64 -3.28 -1.81
C ALA A 75 -19.63 -2.23 -1.32
N ALA A 76 -19.66 -1.85 -0.04
CA ALA A 76 -18.67 -0.92 0.52
C ALA A 76 -17.28 -1.55 0.56
N ARG A 77 -17.18 -2.85 0.91
CA ARG A 77 -15.91 -3.59 0.89
C ARG A 77 -15.28 -3.60 -0.50
N LEU A 78 -16.05 -3.88 -1.55
CA LEU A 78 -15.58 -3.86 -2.94
C LEU A 78 -15.25 -2.44 -3.41
N GLY A 79 -16.08 -1.44 -3.08
CA GLY A 79 -15.81 -0.04 -3.42
C GLY A 79 -14.49 0.46 -2.82
N TRP A 80 -14.23 0.17 -1.55
CA TRP A 80 -12.97 0.51 -0.89
C TRP A 80 -11.79 -0.28 -1.42
N PHE A 81 -11.98 -1.54 -1.86
CA PHE A 81 -10.91 -2.30 -2.51
C PHE A 81 -10.41 -1.59 -3.77
N VAL A 82 -11.35 -1.23 -4.65
CA VAL A 82 -11.05 -0.57 -5.92
C VAL A 82 -10.43 0.81 -5.67
N ALA A 83 -10.97 1.57 -4.71
CA ALA A 83 -10.42 2.87 -4.34
C ALA A 83 -8.97 2.76 -3.80
N LEU A 84 -8.66 1.79 -2.96
CA LEU A 84 -7.31 1.59 -2.42
C LEU A 84 -6.31 1.15 -3.48
N MET A 85 -6.73 0.28 -4.41
CA MET A 85 -5.85 -0.18 -5.49
C MET A 85 -5.57 0.88 -6.56
N LEU A 86 -6.52 1.80 -6.81
CA LEU A 86 -6.35 2.86 -7.80
C LEU A 86 -5.74 4.15 -7.23
N LEU A 87 -6.15 4.54 -6.02
CA LEU A 87 -5.76 5.80 -5.40
C LEU A 87 -4.67 5.67 -4.34
N GLY A 88 -4.43 4.46 -3.81
CA GLY A 88 -3.45 4.19 -2.77
C GLY A 88 -3.69 5.03 -1.52
N ASN A 89 -2.68 5.82 -1.14
CA ASN A 89 -2.70 6.64 0.08
C ASN A 89 -3.80 7.71 0.11
N PHE A 90 -4.23 8.23 -1.05
CA PHE A 90 -5.33 9.19 -1.08
C PHE A 90 -6.66 8.57 -0.62
N ALA A 91 -6.89 7.28 -0.95
CA ALA A 91 -8.06 6.56 -0.48
C ALA A 91 -7.99 6.26 1.02
N ILE A 92 -6.80 5.98 1.56
CA ILE A 92 -6.59 5.80 3.01
C ILE A 92 -6.92 7.08 3.76
N ALA A 93 -6.38 8.21 3.32
CA ALA A 93 -6.65 9.52 3.92
C ALA A 93 -8.13 9.90 3.80
N GLY A 94 -8.74 9.68 2.64
CA GLY A 94 -10.17 9.89 2.42
C GLY A 94 -11.04 9.04 3.35
N TYR A 95 -10.71 7.77 3.56
CA TYR A 95 -11.41 6.89 4.49
C TYR A 95 -11.31 7.38 5.93
N ALA A 96 -10.11 7.78 6.36
CA ALA A 96 -9.89 8.33 7.70
C ALA A 96 -10.68 9.61 7.94
N LEU A 97 -10.70 10.52 6.95
CA LEU A 97 -11.50 11.75 6.99
C LEU A 97 -13.00 11.45 7.05
N LEU A 98 -13.51 10.51 6.25
CA LEU A 98 -14.92 10.10 6.32
C LEU A 98 -15.29 9.54 7.69
N CYS A 99 -14.39 8.80 8.33
CA CYS A 99 -14.60 8.31 9.69
C CYS A 99 -14.64 9.44 10.73
N LEU A 100 -13.77 10.43 10.57
CA LEU A 100 -13.75 11.63 11.44
C LEU A 100 -15.00 12.48 11.26
N PHE A 101 -15.45 12.71 10.02
CA PHE A 101 -16.71 13.43 9.76
C PHE A 101 -17.94 12.69 10.28
N GLY A 102 -17.91 11.35 10.27
CA GLY A 102 -18.97 10.50 10.85
C GLY A 102 -19.00 10.52 12.38
N ALA A 103 -17.88 10.82 13.04
CA ALA A 103 -17.74 10.75 14.50
C ALA A 103 -18.47 11.88 15.26
N LYS A 104 -18.96 12.93 14.57
CA LYS A 104 -19.77 14.06 15.08
C LYS A 104 -19.74 14.27 16.61
N GLY A 105 -18.55 14.51 17.18
CA GLY A 105 -18.39 14.88 18.59
C GLY A 105 -17.80 13.81 19.52
N GLU A 106 -17.54 12.59 19.07
CA GLU A 106 -16.79 11.60 19.86
C GLU A 106 -15.30 11.98 19.86
N THR A 107 -14.77 12.43 20.99
CA THR A 107 -13.35 12.79 21.17
C THR A 107 -12.44 11.56 21.34
N ASP A 108 -13.03 10.39 21.58
CA ASP A 108 -12.31 9.13 21.69
C ASP A 108 -12.08 8.50 20.30
N LEU A 109 -10.91 8.78 19.74
CA LEU A 109 -10.41 8.20 18.49
C LEU A 109 -10.43 6.66 18.52
N GLY A 110 -10.23 6.06 19.70
CA GLY A 110 -10.29 4.61 19.87
C GLY A 110 -11.68 4.09 19.55
N LYS A 111 -12.73 4.71 20.09
CA LYS A 111 -14.10 4.33 19.72
C LYS A 111 -14.42 4.67 18.28
N VAL A 112 -13.97 5.79 17.76
CA VAL A 112 -14.25 6.15 16.36
C VAL A 112 -13.70 5.08 15.41
N PHE A 113 -12.44 4.67 15.56
CA PHE A 113 -11.79 3.72 14.65
C PHE A 113 -12.05 2.25 14.97
N PHE A 114 -12.22 1.88 16.24
CA PHE A 114 -12.38 0.48 16.65
C PHE A 114 -13.84 0.06 16.90
N THR A 115 -14.80 0.99 16.92
CA THR A 115 -16.23 0.61 16.95
C THR A 115 -16.64 0.06 15.60
N ARG A 116 -17.05 -1.21 15.59
CA ARG A 116 -17.70 -1.83 14.44
C ARG A 116 -19.06 -1.16 14.25
N LYS A 117 -19.38 -0.71 13.03
CA LYS A 117 -20.72 -0.18 12.72
C LYS A 117 -21.77 -1.26 13.06
N VAL A 118 -22.63 -0.96 14.03
CA VAL A 118 -23.82 -1.78 14.34
C VAL A 118 -24.85 -1.51 13.24
N ALA A 119 -25.53 -2.57 12.80
CA ALA A 119 -26.54 -2.49 11.74
C ALA A 119 -27.74 -1.64 12.16
#